data_AF-A0A252DMK8-F1
#
_entry.id   AF-A0A252DMK8-F1
#
_cell.length_a   1.000
_cell.length_b   1.000
_cell.length_c   1.000
_cell.angle_alpha   90.00
_cell.angle_beta   90.00
_cell.angle_gamma   90.00
#
_symmetry.space_group_name_H-M   'P 1'
#
loop_
_entity.id
_entity.type
_entity.pdbx_description
1 polymer ?
#
loop_
_entity_poly.entity_id
_entity_poly.type
_entity_poly.pdbx_seq_one_letter_code
_entity_poly.pdbx_strand_id
1 'polypeptide(L)'
;MKTQILLSLACSMSLLGALTVPASAQPVPSVSPQPTVQPQPQAVSQDLTIPQDTAIIVSFPASVTVDVGQKKDYPLTLPLASAIKDAQGNVVAPENTPVTIVLKPTDGGAKIVAQSLVINGRIVSIKASSQMIPGTTITQKRANDKAVENGSVWGRLTGSTLGFLSNGDPEQFDRGAMLGSAIGLVSGLRSAENTRIVQIPQSSVYVLSLEAPIQLSAR
;
A
#
# COMPACT_ATOMS: atom_id res chain seq x y z
N MET A 1 -39.43 21.67 -61.87
CA MET A 1 -38.37 20.87 -62.53
C MET A 1 -38.17 19.62 -61.67
N LYS A 2 -38.91 18.55 -61.96
CA LYS A 2 -38.53 17.38 -62.78
C LYS A 2 -37.66 16.37 -62.00
N THR A 3 -38.36 15.37 -61.47
CA THR A 3 -37.93 14.06 -61.00
C THR A 3 -37.01 13.33 -61.99
N GLN A 4 -35.97 12.67 -61.48
CA GLN A 4 -35.18 11.61 -62.13
C GLN A 4 -34.84 10.59 -61.01
N ILE A 5 -35.56 9.47 -60.87
CA ILE A 5 -35.53 8.22 -61.65
C ILE A 5 -34.34 7.32 -61.26
N LEU A 6 -34.74 6.19 -60.63
CA LEU A 6 -34.09 4.90 -60.44
C LEU A 6 -33.19 4.45 -61.61
N LEU A 7 -32.10 3.71 -61.34
CA LEU A 7 -31.95 2.35 -61.89
C LEU A 7 -30.77 1.56 -61.28
N SER A 8 -31.08 0.36 -60.85
CA SER A 8 -30.22 -0.74 -60.40
C SER A 8 -29.58 -1.53 -61.56
N LEU A 9 -28.38 -2.11 -61.36
CA LEU A 9 -27.77 -3.15 -62.19
C LEU A 9 -26.67 -3.86 -61.36
N ALA A 10 -26.86 -5.05 -60.78
CA ALA A 10 -26.94 -6.42 -61.32
C ALA A 10 -25.57 -7.13 -61.52
N CYS A 11 -25.51 -8.34 -60.95
CA CYS A 11 -24.76 -9.54 -61.38
C CYS A 11 -23.23 -9.57 -61.32
N SER A 12 -22.68 -10.39 -60.41
CA SER A 12 -21.74 -11.46 -60.79
C SER A 12 -21.80 -12.61 -59.78
N MET A 13 -22.40 -13.73 -60.20
CA MET A 13 -22.17 -15.06 -59.61
C MET A 13 -20.74 -15.49 -59.93
N SER A 14 -20.02 -16.07 -58.97
CA SER A 14 -18.81 -16.85 -59.25
C SER A 14 -18.89 -18.22 -58.58
N LEU A 15 -18.51 -19.19 -59.38
CA LEU A 15 -18.89 -20.60 -59.41
C LEU A 15 -18.44 -21.44 -58.21
N LEU A 16 -19.27 -22.43 -57.89
CA LEU A 16 -18.89 -23.63 -57.15
C LEU A 16 -17.86 -24.43 -57.96
N GLY A 17 -16.77 -24.84 -57.31
CA GLY A 17 -15.91 -25.93 -57.76
C GLY A 17 -15.72 -26.92 -56.61
N ALA A 18 -16.54 -27.96 -56.56
CA ALA A 18 -16.32 -29.10 -55.66
C ALA A 18 -15.32 -30.05 -56.33
N LEU A 19 -14.09 -30.11 -55.81
CA LEU A 19 -13.12 -31.12 -56.17
C LEU A 19 -13.39 -32.38 -55.33
N THR A 20 -14.02 -33.39 -55.93
CA THR A 20 -14.13 -34.73 -55.36
C THR A 20 -12.87 -35.53 -55.74
N VAL A 21 -11.99 -35.77 -54.77
CA VAL A 21 -10.85 -36.67 -54.93
C VAL A 21 -11.30 -38.11 -54.61
N PRO A 22 -11.04 -39.11 -55.45
CA PRO A 22 -11.24 -40.50 -55.07
C PRO A 22 -10.14 -40.92 -54.08
N ALA A 23 -10.49 -41.05 -52.81
CA ALA A 23 -9.63 -41.66 -51.81
C ALA A 23 -9.72 -43.19 -51.92
N SER A 24 -8.71 -43.80 -52.53
CA SER A 24 -8.47 -45.25 -52.49
C SER A 24 -8.10 -45.65 -51.05
N ALA A 25 -9.03 -46.22 -50.31
CA ALA A 25 -8.78 -46.81 -49.01
C ALA A 25 -8.08 -48.18 -49.18
N GLN A 26 -6.79 -48.25 -48.81
CA GLN A 26 -6.12 -49.54 -48.61
C GLN A 26 -6.49 -50.08 -47.21
N PRO A 27 -6.94 -51.34 -47.09
CA PRO A 27 -7.20 -51.95 -45.79
C PRO A 27 -5.88 -52.20 -45.07
N VAL A 28 -5.65 -51.46 -43.99
CA VAL A 28 -4.55 -51.67 -43.05
C VAL A 28 -5.02 -52.71 -42.01
N PRO A 29 -4.21 -53.73 -41.67
CA PRO A 29 -4.60 -54.79 -40.74
C PRO A 29 -4.99 -54.23 -39.36
N SER A 30 -6.11 -54.73 -38.85
CA SER A 30 -6.64 -54.47 -37.52
C SER A 30 -5.65 -54.88 -36.44
N VAL A 31 -4.95 -53.89 -35.87
CA VAL A 31 -4.21 -54.02 -34.61
C VAL A 31 -5.23 -53.89 -33.48
N SER A 32 -5.22 -54.89 -32.60
CA SER A 32 -6.00 -55.02 -31.37
C SER A 32 -6.02 -53.74 -30.50
N PRO A 33 -7.12 -53.48 -29.76
CA PRO A 33 -7.25 -52.26 -28.95
C PRO A 33 -6.23 -52.27 -27.81
N GLN A 34 -5.16 -51.50 -27.99
CA GLN A 34 -4.27 -51.10 -26.91
C GLN A 34 -5.00 -50.06 -26.05
N PRO A 35 -4.98 -50.16 -24.70
CA PRO A 35 -5.59 -49.15 -23.85
C PRO A 35 -4.96 -47.80 -24.17
N THR A 36 -5.75 -46.85 -24.67
CA THR A 36 -5.34 -45.46 -24.78
C THR A 36 -5.13 -44.96 -23.36
N VAL A 37 -3.87 -44.94 -22.94
CA VAL A 37 -3.43 -44.18 -21.77
C VAL A 37 -3.70 -42.72 -22.12
N GLN A 38 -4.85 -42.21 -21.69
CA GLN A 38 -5.21 -40.82 -21.79
C GLN A 38 -4.04 -40.02 -21.19
N PRO A 39 -3.49 -39.00 -21.89
CA PRO A 39 -2.55 -38.08 -21.26
C PRO A 39 -3.30 -37.37 -20.16
N GLN A 40 -3.18 -37.89 -18.93
CA GLN A 40 -3.59 -37.18 -17.75
C GLN A 40 -2.78 -35.89 -17.76
N PRO A 41 -3.39 -34.70 -17.73
CA PRO A 41 -2.62 -33.47 -17.59
C PRO A 41 -1.82 -33.62 -16.31
N GLN A 42 -0.52 -33.85 -16.47
CA GLN A 42 0.42 -33.77 -15.37
C GLN A 42 0.29 -32.33 -14.89
N ALA A 43 -0.38 -32.15 -13.76
CA ALA A 43 -0.31 -30.91 -13.01
C ALA A 43 1.16 -30.76 -12.67
N VAL A 44 1.89 -30.02 -13.50
CA VAL A 44 3.26 -29.63 -13.22
C VAL A 44 3.12 -28.71 -12.01
N SER A 45 3.36 -29.25 -10.82
CA SER A 45 3.62 -28.43 -9.63
C SER A 45 4.87 -27.62 -9.96
N GLN A 46 4.65 -26.45 -10.56
CA GLN A 46 5.73 -25.52 -10.85
C GLN A 46 6.13 -24.93 -9.51
N ASP A 47 7.23 -25.44 -8.96
CA ASP A 47 7.89 -24.80 -7.82
C ASP A 47 8.37 -23.42 -8.28
N LEU A 48 7.66 -22.40 -7.81
CA LEU A 48 7.89 -21.02 -8.21
C LEU A 48 8.97 -20.44 -7.30
N THR A 49 10.11 -20.06 -7.88
CA THR A 49 11.25 -19.54 -7.12
C THR A 49 11.47 -18.07 -7.44
N ILE A 50 11.49 -17.23 -6.40
CA ILE A 50 11.91 -15.83 -6.48
C ILE A 50 13.38 -15.78 -6.05
N PRO A 51 14.31 -15.38 -6.93
CA PRO A 51 15.73 -15.35 -6.59
C PRO A 51 16.02 -14.30 -5.51
N GLN A 52 17.09 -14.53 -4.74
CA GLN A 52 17.66 -13.48 -3.89
C GLN A 52 18.02 -12.25 -4.73
N ASP A 53 18.16 -11.10 -4.09
CA ASP A 53 18.44 -9.82 -4.74
C ASP A 53 17.32 -9.31 -5.67
N THR A 54 16.17 -9.99 -5.70
CA THR A 54 14.96 -9.45 -6.33
C THR A 54 14.57 -8.13 -5.66
N ALA A 55 14.38 -7.09 -6.46
CA ALA A 55 13.93 -5.78 -6.00
C ALA A 55 12.44 -5.82 -5.65
N ILE A 56 12.13 -5.57 -4.39
CA ILE A 56 10.76 -5.38 -3.90
C ILE A 56 10.51 -3.88 -3.83
N ILE A 57 9.67 -3.37 -4.73
CA ILE A 57 9.40 -1.94 -4.86
C ILE A 57 8.06 -1.65 -4.20
N VAL A 58 8.06 -0.84 -3.14
CA VAL A 58 6.85 -0.45 -2.40
C VAL A 58 6.56 1.04 -2.55
N SER A 59 5.28 1.42 -2.55
CA SER A 59 4.87 2.83 -2.58
C SER A 59 4.16 3.24 -1.29
N PHE A 60 4.39 4.50 -0.89
CA PHE A 60 3.68 5.13 0.20
C PHE A 60 2.52 5.96 -0.37
N PRO A 61 1.27 5.49 -0.28
CA PRO A 61 0.13 6.22 -0.86
C PRO A 61 -0.18 7.52 -0.09
N ALA A 62 0.22 7.61 1.18
CA ALA A 62 0.04 8.79 2.03
C ALA A 62 1.36 9.14 2.73
N SER A 63 1.49 10.39 3.16
CA SER A 63 2.66 10.84 3.94
C SER A 63 2.69 10.17 5.31
N VAL A 64 3.86 9.69 5.72
CA VAL A 64 4.07 9.08 7.04
C VAL A 64 5.14 9.86 7.79
N THR A 65 4.84 10.28 9.00
CA THR A 65 5.83 10.86 9.93
C THR A 65 5.95 9.95 11.14
N VAL A 66 7.16 9.46 11.40
CA VAL A 66 7.44 8.57 12.53
C VAL A 66 8.47 9.22 13.44
N ASP A 67 8.18 9.24 14.75
CA ASP A 67 9.17 9.55 15.76
C ASP A 67 10.08 8.33 15.97
N VAL A 68 11.29 8.42 15.42
CA VAL A 68 12.31 7.38 15.55
C VAL A 68 13.18 7.58 16.80
N GLY A 69 13.09 8.74 17.46
CA GLY A 69 13.78 9.02 18.72
C GLY A 69 13.36 8.06 19.83
N GLN A 70 12.10 7.60 19.79
CA GLN A 70 11.56 6.65 20.77
C GLN A 70 12.02 5.20 20.56
N LYS A 71 12.80 4.91 19.51
CA LYS A 71 13.32 3.57 19.19
C LYS A 71 12.24 2.47 19.15
N LYS A 72 11.03 2.83 18.71
CA LYS A 72 9.91 1.90 18.53
C LYS A 72 9.74 1.50 17.07
N ASP A 73 9.50 0.22 16.85
CA ASP A 73 9.13 -0.32 15.54
C ASP A 73 7.74 0.18 15.14
N TYR A 74 7.60 0.59 13.87
CA TYR A 74 6.34 1.11 13.35
C TYR A 74 5.84 0.24 12.17
N PRO A 75 4.87 -0.67 12.41
CA PRO A 75 4.35 -1.57 11.38
C PRO A 75 3.42 -0.84 10.41
N LEU A 76 3.53 -1.19 9.14
CA LEU A 76 2.74 -0.63 8.05
C LEU A 76 2.41 -1.72 7.01
N THR A 77 1.34 -1.51 6.26
CA THR A 77 1.03 -2.29 5.07
C THR A 77 1.05 -1.37 3.86
N LEU A 78 1.88 -1.69 2.88
CA LEU A 78 2.09 -0.88 1.68
C LEU A 78 1.80 -1.71 0.43
N PRO A 79 1.25 -1.10 -0.63
CA PRO A 79 1.13 -1.77 -1.91
C PRO A 79 2.50 -1.92 -2.60
N LEU A 80 2.67 -3.01 -3.36
CA LEU A 80 3.72 -3.10 -4.36
C LEU A 80 3.52 -2.03 -5.44
N ALA A 81 4.58 -1.29 -5.75
CA ALA A 81 4.61 -0.32 -6.83
C ALA A 81 4.92 -0.96 -8.19
N SER A 82 5.49 -2.16 -8.21
CA SER A 82 5.79 -2.92 -9.42
C SER A 82 5.59 -4.41 -9.17
N ALA A 83 5.16 -5.12 -10.21
CA ALA A 83 4.99 -6.57 -10.15
C ALA A 83 6.33 -7.29 -9.93
N ILE A 84 6.32 -8.29 -9.05
CA ILE A 84 7.46 -9.19 -8.84
C ILE A 84 7.37 -10.33 -9.86
N LYS A 85 8.50 -10.61 -10.50
CA LYS A 85 8.62 -11.66 -11.51
C LYS A 85 9.57 -12.76 -11.04
N ASP A 86 9.33 -13.97 -11.51
CA ASP A 86 10.26 -15.09 -11.33
C ASP A 86 11.43 -15.01 -12.33
N ALA A 87 12.35 -15.98 -12.26
CA ALA A 87 13.48 -16.07 -13.17
C ALA A 87 13.08 -16.30 -14.64
N GLN A 88 11.86 -16.78 -14.89
CA GLN A 88 11.28 -17.04 -16.21
C GLN A 88 10.48 -15.84 -16.74
N GLY A 89 10.32 -14.77 -15.95
CA GLY A 89 9.58 -13.57 -16.28
C GLY A 89 8.08 -13.63 -16.00
N ASN A 90 7.58 -14.71 -15.38
CA ASN A 90 6.17 -14.82 -14.98
C ASN A 90 5.89 -13.92 -13.77
N VAL A 91 4.71 -13.31 -13.75
CA VAL A 91 4.29 -12.47 -12.62
C VAL A 91 3.93 -13.35 -11.43
N VAL A 92 4.71 -13.23 -10.35
CA VAL A 92 4.50 -13.94 -9.08
C VAL A 92 3.57 -13.17 -8.17
N ALA A 93 3.82 -11.87 -8.05
CA ALA A 93 2.97 -10.96 -7.29
C ALA A 93 2.69 -9.72 -8.16
N PRO A 94 1.43 -9.41 -8.46
CA PRO A 94 1.08 -8.25 -9.26
C PRO A 94 1.36 -6.93 -8.51
N GLU A 95 1.29 -5.82 -9.23
CA GLU A 95 1.22 -4.49 -8.61
C GLU A 95 0.04 -4.39 -7.63
N ASN A 96 0.13 -3.47 -6.67
CA ASN A 96 -0.85 -3.28 -5.60
C ASN A 96 -1.00 -4.45 -4.62
N THR A 97 -0.18 -5.50 -4.75
CA THR A 97 -0.13 -6.57 -3.75
C THR A 97 0.25 -6.01 -2.38
N PRO A 98 -0.48 -6.33 -1.29
CA PRO A 98 -0.15 -5.86 0.05
C PRO A 98 1.16 -6.47 0.58
N VAL A 99 2.06 -5.60 1.04
CA VAL A 99 3.33 -5.94 1.69
C VAL A 99 3.30 -5.45 3.14
N THR A 100 3.51 -6.37 4.08
CA THR A 100 3.68 -6.01 5.49
C THR A 100 5.13 -5.63 5.73
N ILE A 101 5.34 -4.40 6.20
CA ILE A 101 6.65 -3.85 6.51
C ILE A 101 6.68 -3.35 7.95
N VAL A 102 7.89 -3.15 8.48
CA VAL A 102 8.14 -2.37 9.68
C VAL A 102 9.20 -1.33 9.37
N LEU A 103 8.93 -0.09 9.76
CA LEU A 103 9.97 0.94 9.87
C LEU A 103 10.72 0.68 11.18
N LYS A 104 11.98 0.27 11.05
CA LYS A 104 12.89 0.02 12.17
C LYS A 104 13.76 1.26 12.39
N PRO A 105 13.69 1.90 13.57
CA PRO A 105 14.59 3.00 13.91
C PRO A 105 16.06 2.54 13.86
N THR A 106 16.91 3.41 13.33
CA THR A 106 18.37 3.23 13.29
C THR A 106 19.05 4.49 13.82
N ASP A 107 20.35 4.40 14.12
CA ASP A 107 21.13 5.56 14.51
C ASP A 107 21.16 6.57 13.35
N GLY A 108 20.34 7.62 13.44
CA GLY A 108 20.22 8.67 12.42
C GLY A 108 18.93 8.67 11.59
N GLY A 109 18.06 7.67 11.71
CA GLY A 109 16.87 7.57 10.85
C GLY A 109 16.05 6.30 11.06
N ALA A 110 15.55 5.74 9.96
CA ALA A 110 14.87 4.43 9.97
C ALA A 110 15.18 3.63 8.71
N LYS A 111 15.04 2.31 8.80
CA LYS A 111 15.12 1.38 7.68
C LYS A 111 13.78 0.70 7.47
N ILE A 112 13.37 0.50 6.23
CA ILE A 112 12.20 -0.31 5.91
C ILE A 112 12.62 -1.79 5.93
N VAL A 113 11.88 -2.62 6.66
CA VAL A 113 12.06 -4.07 6.66
C VAL A 113 10.73 -4.73 6.28
N ALA A 114 10.69 -5.39 5.13
CA ALA A 114 9.55 -6.20 4.74
C ALA A 114 9.60 -7.57 5.44
N GLN A 115 8.44 -7.99 5.94
CA GLN A 115 8.27 -9.23 6.70
C GLN A 115 7.42 -10.25 5.97
N SER A 116 6.43 -9.79 5.20
CA SER A 116 5.55 -10.68 4.45
C SER A 116 4.91 -9.99 3.25
N LEU A 117 4.52 -10.79 2.27
CA LEU A 117 3.82 -10.38 1.05
C LEU A 117 2.70 -11.38 0.77
N VAL A 118 1.61 -10.94 0.16
CA VAL A 118 0.55 -11.84 -0.31
C VAL A 118 0.87 -12.38 -1.70
N ILE A 119 1.02 -13.70 -1.86
CA ILE A 119 1.27 -14.34 -3.15
C ILE A 119 0.19 -15.40 -3.38
N ASN A 120 -0.54 -15.31 -4.49
CA ASN A 120 -1.63 -16.24 -4.84
C ASN A 120 -2.63 -16.46 -3.68
N GLY A 121 -2.98 -15.38 -2.96
CA GLY A 121 -3.90 -15.42 -1.81
C GLY A 121 -3.30 -15.96 -0.51
N ARG A 122 -1.99 -16.20 -0.44
CA ARG A 122 -1.29 -16.71 0.74
C ARG A 122 -0.32 -15.67 1.30
N ILE A 123 -0.22 -15.57 2.62
CA ILE A 123 0.80 -14.74 3.27
C ILE A 123 2.11 -15.52 3.25
N VAL A 124 3.10 -14.98 2.55
CA VAL A 124 4.43 -15.54 2.42
C VAL A 124 5.39 -14.67 3.20
N SER A 125 6.12 -15.26 4.15
CA SER A 125 7.16 -14.57 4.89
C SER A 125 8.35 -14.27 3.99
N ILE A 126 8.83 -13.04 4.05
CA ILE A 126 9.97 -12.56 3.28
C ILE A 126 10.91 -11.78 4.20
N LYS A 127 12.16 -11.63 3.78
CA LYS A 127 13.11 -10.77 4.45
C LYS A 127 13.73 -9.86 3.40
N ALA A 128 13.29 -8.61 3.37
CA ALA A 128 13.85 -7.61 2.48
C ALA A 128 14.06 -6.31 3.24
N SER A 129 15.11 -5.56 2.92
CA SER A 129 15.35 -4.28 3.57
C SER A 129 15.79 -3.19 2.61
N SER A 130 15.46 -1.94 2.96
CA SER A 130 15.86 -0.75 2.20
C SER A 130 17.20 -0.20 2.67
N GLN A 131 17.71 0.79 1.95
CA GLN A 131 18.71 1.71 2.51
C GLN A 131 18.12 2.52 3.68
N MET A 132 18.99 3.12 4.50
CA MET A 132 18.56 3.99 5.60
C MET A 132 17.87 5.25 5.05
N ILE A 133 16.69 5.56 5.59
CA ILE A 133 15.98 6.82 5.38
C ILE A 133 16.46 7.79 6.46
N PRO A 134 17.08 8.93 6.10
CA PRO A 134 17.59 9.87 7.08
C PRO A 134 16.46 10.53 7.88
N GLY A 135 16.65 10.63 9.19
CA GLY A 135 15.76 11.33 10.09
C GLY A 135 16.25 12.75 10.40
N THR A 136 15.32 13.71 10.38
CA THR A 136 15.57 15.09 10.79
C THR A 136 15.30 15.24 12.28
N THR A 137 16.21 15.89 13.00
CA THR A 137 15.98 16.23 14.40
C THR A 137 15.16 17.51 14.47
N ILE A 138 13.99 17.44 15.07
CA ILE A 138 13.17 18.61 15.36
C ILE A 138 13.14 18.84 16.87
N THR A 139 13.36 20.10 17.28
CA THR A 139 13.10 20.51 18.65
C THR A 139 11.59 20.76 18.77
N GLN A 140 10.86 19.82 19.35
CA GLN A 140 9.44 20.04 19.62
C GLN A 140 9.30 20.99 20.82
N LYS A 141 9.18 22.29 20.55
CA LYS A 141 8.70 23.26 21.54
C LYS A 141 7.22 22.99 21.78
N ARG A 142 6.83 22.59 23.00
CA ARG A 142 5.40 22.43 23.34
C ARG A 142 4.66 23.76 23.15
N ALA A 143 3.37 23.70 22.85
CA ALA A 143 2.49 24.87 22.71
C ALA A 143 2.56 25.86 23.89
N ASN A 144 2.96 25.39 25.08
CA ASN A 144 3.17 26.24 26.26
C ASN A 144 4.38 27.19 26.12
N ASP A 145 5.46 26.80 25.41
CA ASP A 145 6.63 27.67 25.20
C ASP A 145 6.37 28.75 24.15
N LYS A 146 5.44 28.50 23.22
CA LYS A 146 4.92 29.54 22.30
C LYS A 146 4.06 30.58 23.03
N ALA A 147 3.51 30.26 24.21
CA ALA A 147 2.77 31.20 25.04
C ALA A 147 3.67 32.10 25.90
N VAL A 148 4.92 31.71 26.16
CA VAL A 148 5.87 32.57 26.90
C VAL A 148 6.47 33.65 25.99
N GLU A 149 6.66 33.37 24.70
CA GLU A 149 7.14 34.36 23.72
C GLU A 149 6.03 35.34 23.28
N ASN A 150 4.75 34.92 23.32
CA ASN A 150 3.57 35.79 23.14
C ASN A 150 2.96 36.28 24.48
N GLY A 151 3.61 36.00 25.60
CA GLY A 151 3.12 36.28 26.95
C GLY A 151 3.02 37.76 27.30
N SER A 152 3.63 38.65 26.51
CA SER A 152 3.51 40.09 26.68
C SER A 152 2.17 40.66 26.18
N VAL A 153 1.42 39.91 25.34
CA VAL A 153 0.15 40.40 24.76
C VAL A 153 -1.08 39.95 25.58
N TRP A 154 -1.00 38.82 26.28
CA TRP A 154 -2.10 38.32 27.13
C TRP A 154 -2.10 38.87 28.56
N GLY A 155 -1.06 39.60 28.96
CA GLY A 155 -0.99 40.33 30.23
C GLY A 155 -2.06 41.44 30.39
N ARG A 156 -2.88 41.69 29.36
CA ARG A 156 -4.00 42.64 29.38
C ARG A 156 -5.39 42.00 29.46
N LEU A 157 -5.50 40.67 29.42
CA LEU A 157 -6.78 39.96 29.56
C LEU A 157 -7.02 39.43 30.97
N THR A 158 -6.07 39.62 31.89
CA THR A 158 -6.19 39.31 33.32
C THR A 158 -6.76 40.52 34.08
N GLY A 159 -7.88 41.06 33.59
CA GLY A 159 -8.58 42.20 34.20
C GLY A 159 -10.07 41.98 34.47
N SER A 160 -10.66 40.86 34.02
CA SER A 160 -12.12 40.66 34.06
C SER A 160 -12.59 39.48 34.92
N THR A 161 -11.71 38.69 35.54
CA THR A 161 -12.13 37.55 36.37
C THR A 161 -12.48 37.90 37.81
N LEU A 162 -12.28 39.17 38.24
CA LEU A 162 -12.67 39.62 39.58
C LEU A 162 -14.15 40.01 39.72
N GLY A 163 -14.97 39.81 38.68
CA GLY A 163 -16.42 40.05 38.74
C GLY A 163 -17.26 38.96 39.43
N PHE A 164 -16.65 37.84 39.85
CA PHE A 164 -17.39 36.72 40.46
C PHE A 164 -17.59 36.85 41.98
N LEU A 165 -17.24 38.00 42.56
CA LEU A 165 -17.37 38.27 43.99
C LEU A 165 -18.26 39.49 44.25
N SER A 166 -19.48 39.47 43.72
CA SER A 166 -20.54 40.39 44.14
C SER A 166 -21.73 39.62 44.69
N ASN A 167 -22.02 39.87 45.96
CA ASN A 167 -23.16 39.40 46.72
C ASN A 167 -24.49 39.52 45.96
N GLY A 168 -25.31 38.46 46.05
CA GLY A 168 -26.77 38.54 46.11
C GLY A 168 -27.53 38.66 44.79
N ASP A 169 -27.87 37.52 44.18
CA ASP A 169 -29.27 37.15 43.88
C ASP A 169 -29.33 35.73 43.27
N PRO A 170 -30.02 34.74 43.88
CA PRO A 170 -30.08 33.37 43.38
C PRO A 170 -31.05 33.15 42.20
N GLU A 171 -31.89 34.13 41.84
CA GLU A 171 -32.89 33.96 40.77
C GLU A 171 -32.36 34.26 39.35
N GLN A 172 -31.14 34.79 39.20
CA GLN A 172 -30.56 35.08 37.89
C GLN A 172 -29.58 34.01 37.38
N PHE A 173 -29.58 32.82 38.02
CA PHE A 173 -28.89 31.64 37.50
C PHE A 173 -29.77 30.93 36.45
N ASP A 174 -30.13 31.66 35.39
CA ASP A 174 -30.91 31.11 34.29
C ASP A 174 -30.01 30.17 33.45
N ARG A 175 -30.11 28.87 33.73
CA ARG A 175 -29.89 27.69 32.86
C ARG A 175 -28.85 27.77 31.73
N GLY A 176 -27.74 28.47 31.89
CA GLY A 176 -26.74 28.63 30.82
C GLY A 176 -25.27 28.44 31.22
N ALA A 177 -24.95 28.39 32.53
CA ALA A 177 -23.56 28.56 32.98
C ALA A 177 -23.01 27.48 33.94
N MET A 178 -23.68 26.33 34.12
CA MET A 178 -23.27 25.35 35.15
C MET A 178 -23.19 23.87 34.68
N LEU A 179 -22.56 23.61 33.53
CA LEU A 179 -22.04 22.27 33.21
C LEU A 179 -20.68 22.40 32.53
N GLY A 180 -19.61 22.47 33.30
CA GLY A 180 -18.26 22.47 32.73
C GLY A 180 -17.15 22.88 33.69
N SER A 181 -17.18 22.45 34.95
CA SER A 181 -16.10 22.72 35.89
C SER A 181 -14.97 21.69 35.75
N ALA A 182 -13.80 22.21 35.39
CA ALA A 182 -12.49 21.78 35.84
C ALA A 182 -12.01 20.36 35.49
N ILE A 183 -11.47 20.19 34.27
CA ILE A 183 -10.41 19.20 34.04
C ILE A 183 -9.07 19.92 34.22
N GLY A 184 -8.34 19.49 35.26
CA GLY A 184 -7.15 20.13 35.79
C GLY A 184 -5.99 20.22 34.80
N LEU A 185 -5.38 21.40 34.76
CA LEU A 185 -4.08 21.62 34.17
C LEU A 185 -3.00 21.02 35.08
N VAL A 186 -2.71 19.74 34.91
CA VAL A 186 -1.46 19.15 35.39
C VAL A 186 -0.45 19.25 34.25
N SER A 187 0.00 20.47 33.98
CA SER A 187 1.10 20.72 33.03
C SER A 187 2.40 20.23 33.66
N GLY A 188 2.72 18.96 33.40
CA GLY A 188 3.99 18.36 33.78
C GLY A 188 5.17 19.14 33.17
N LEU A 189 5.94 19.76 34.06
CA LEU A 189 7.26 20.36 33.83
C LEU A 189 8.23 19.32 33.27
N ARG A 190 8.17 19.07 31.96
CA ARG A 190 9.17 18.27 31.26
C ARG A 190 9.72 19.06 30.09
N SER A 191 11.05 19.16 30.11
CA SER A 191 11.90 19.90 29.18
C SER A 191 11.57 19.60 27.72
N ALA A 192 11.80 20.57 26.83
CA ALA A 192 11.72 20.40 25.40
C ALA A 192 12.61 19.21 24.97
N GLU A 193 11.99 18.14 24.51
CA GLU A 193 12.70 16.93 24.11
C GLU A 193 13.06 17.06 22.62
N ASN A 194 14.33 16.84 22.29
CA ASN A 194 14.75 16.76 20.90
C ASN A 194 14.27 15.43 20.34
N THR A 195 13.28 15.50 19.45
CA THR A 195 12.70 14.31 18.81
C THR A 195 13.27 14.19 17.41
N ARG A 196 13.77 13.00 17.06
CA ARG A 196 14.15 12.69 15.68
C ARG A 196 12.96 12.12 14.95
N ILE A 197 12.56 12.76 13.86
CA ILE A 197 11.48 12.31 13.00
C ILE A 197 12.03 11.80 11.67
N VAL A 198 11.39 10.79 11.12
CA VAL A 198 11.53 10.41 9.72
C VAL A 198 10.24 10.79 9.01
N GLN A 199 10.36 11.62 7.98
CA GLN A 199 9.26 12.02 7.12
C GLN A 199 9.37 11.30 5.78
N ILE A 200 8.35 10.50 5.47
CA ILE A 200 8.21 9.81 4.20
C ILE A 200 7.11 10.54 3.41
N PRO A 201 7.46 11.16 2.26
CA PRO A 201 6.48 11.88 1.45
C PRO A 201 5.40 10.94 0.89
N GLN A 202 4.21 11.51 0.61
CA GLN A 202 3.20 10.81 -0.17
C GLN A 202 3.70 10.53 -1.59
N SER A 203 3.19 9.45 -2.19
CA SER A 203 3.55 8.99 -3.54
C SER A 203 5.05 8.72 -3.72
N SER A 204 5.77 8.48 -2.62
CA SER A 204 7.18 8.08 -2.67
C SER A 204 7.32 6.58 -2.87
N VAL A 205 8.43 6.16 -3.49
CA VAL A 205 8.71 4.77 -3.85
C VAL A 205 10.05 4.37 -3.27
N TYR A 206 10.12 3.19 -2.66
CA TYR A 206 11.35 2.65 -2.09
C TYR A 206 11.64 1.26 -2.64
N VAL A 207 12.93 1.00 -2.87
CA VAL A 207 13.43 -0.30 -3.31
C VAL A 207 13.99 -1.03 -2.09
N LEU A 208 13.52 -2.25 -1.89
CA LEU A 208 14.01 -3.18 -0.88
C LEU A 208 14.69 -4.35 -1.58
N SER A 209 15.86 -4.75 -1.09
CA SER A 209 16.56 -5.91 -1.61
C SER A 209 16.13 -7.15 -0.84
N LEU A 210 15.69 -8.18 -1.56
CA LEU A 210 15.36 -9.47 -0.96
C LEU A 210 16.64 -10.19 -0.49
N GLU A 211 16.71 -10.50 0.80
CA GLU A 211 17.91 -11.04 1.45
C GLU A 211 18.04 -12.57 1.30
N ALA A 212 16.94 -13.26 0.98
CA ALA A 212 16.92 -14.72 0.83
C ALA A 212 15.94 -15.12 -0.28
N PRO A 213 16.25 -16.18 -1.07
CA PRO A 213 15.35 -16.65 -2.10
C PRO A 213 14.06 -17.21 -1.47
N ILE A 214 12.95 -17.07 -2.19
CA ILE A 214 11.65 -17.58 -1.77
C ILE A 214 11.28 -18.75 -2.68
N GLN A 215 10.97 -19.91 -2.09
CA GLN A 215 10.45 -21.07 -2.80
C GLN A 215 8.97 -21.22 -2.46
N LEU A 216 8.14 -21.27 -3.49
CA LEU A 216 6.69 -21.43 -3.38
C LEU A 216 6.32 -22.76 -4.00
N SER A 217 5.89 -23.71 -3.16
CA SER A 217 5.40 -25.00 -3.65
C SER A 217 3.98 -24.85 -4.17
N ALA A 218 3.78 -25.21 -5.44
CA ALA A 218 2.45 -25.36 -6.02
C ALA A 218 1.83 -26.66 -5.47
N ARG A 219 0.86 -26.53 -4.56
CA ARG A 219 0.09 -27.68 -4.03
C ARG A 219 -1.17 -27.89 -4.86
#